data_AF-A0A523Z231-F1
#
_entry.id   AF-A0A523Z231-F1
#
_cell.length_a   1.000
_cell.length_b   1.000
_cell.length_c   1.000
_cell.angle_alpha   90.00
_cell.angle_beta   90.00
_cell.angle_gamma   90.00
#
_symmetry.space_group_name_H-M   'P 1'
#
loop_
_entity.id
_entity.type
_entity.pdbx_description
1 polymer ?
#
loop_
_entity_poly.entity_id
_entity_poly.type
_entity_poly.pdbx_seq_one_letter_code
_entity_poly.pdbx_strand_id
1 'polypeptide(L)'
;MKYTVRYAHLESMPDLKVGDTLKFGDIIGIMGSSGQSMHRHLHIDLVRGFVRKIIRLREIGILKRYKPSKTQLDYFKDSDLFKTRLITTTQYLCKEYKRIYGKKHPAYDLVPADRF
;
A
#
# COMPACT_ATOMS: atom_id res chain seq x y z
N MET A 1 -12.67 -14.70 4.87
CA MET A 1 -12.20 -13.58 5.71
C MET A 1 -12.00 -12.35 4.83
N LYS A 2 -12.35 -11.13 5.28
CA LYS A 2 -12.23 -9.91 4.47
C LYS A 2 -11.01 -9.09 4.89
N TYR A 3 -10.43 -8.37 3.94
CA TYR A 3 -9.33 -7.43 4.14
C TYR A 3 -9.59 -6.16 3.33
N THR A 4 -8.98 -5.05 3.76
CA THR A 4 -8.96 -3.79 3.02
C THR A 4 -7.51 -3.46 2.71
N VAL A 5 -7.21 -3.31 1.43
CA VAL A 5 -5.89 -2.94 0.92
C VAL A 5 -5.94 -1.50 0.42
N ARG A 6 -4.89 -0.74 0.69
CA ARG A 6 -4.77 0.64 0.23
C ARG A 6 -3.53 0.77 -0.64
N TYR A 7 -3.74 1.26 -1.87
CA TYR A 7 -2.70 1.66 -2.81
C TYR A 7 -2.65 3.18 -2.78
N ALA A 8 -1.54 3.75 -2.30
CA ALA A 8 -1.38 5.19 -2.08
C ALA A 8 -0.24 5.77 -2.93
N HIS A 9 -0.21 7.11 -3.00
CA HIS A 9 0.70 7.89 -3.85
C HIS A 9 0.51 7.63 -5.34
N LEU A 10 -0.71 7.31 -5.78
CA LEU A 10 -1.03 7.20 -7.21
C LEU A 10 -0.89 8.56 -7.89
N GLU A 11 -0.57 8.57 -9.18
CA GLU A 11 -0.38 9.78 -9.99
C GLU A 11 -1.65 10.61 -10.10
N SER A 12 -2.78 9.95 -10.29
CA SER A 12 -4.11 10.52 -10.31
C SER A 12 -5.10 9.60 -9.60
N MET A 13 -6.31 10.10 -9.33
CA MET A 13 -7.40 9.20 -8.98
C MET A 13 -7.67 8.24 -10.15
N PRO A 14 -7.88 6.95 -9.87
CA PRO A 14 -8.31 6.02 -10.90
C PRO A 14 -9.76 6.29 -11.30
N ASP A 15 -10.12 5.89 -12.51
CA ASP A 15 -11.49 5.93 -13.02
C ASP A 15 -12.34 4.78 -12.45
N LEU A 16 -12.29 4.63 -11.12
CA LEU A 16 -13.00 3.63 -10.35
C LEU A 16 -13.91 4.32 -9.34
N LYS A 17 -15.08 3.75 -9.10
CA LYS A 17 -16.04 4.22 -8.10
C LYS A 17 -16.27 3.18 -7.01
N VAL A 18 -16.68 3.65 -5.85
CA VAL A 18 -17.02 2.79 -4.72
C VAL A 18 -18.16 1.85 -5.12
N GLY A 19 -17.91 0.55 -5.00
CA GLY A 19 -18.87 -0.50 -5.38
C GLY A 19 -18.47 -1.27 -6.63
N ASP A 20 -17.48 -0.78 -7.39
CA ASP A 20 -16.94 -1.53 -8.53
C ASP A 20 -16.33 -2.86 -8.06
N THR A 21 -16.54 -3.90 -8.87
CA THR A 21 -15.92 -5.21 -8.67
C THR A 21 -14.73 -5.32 -9.59
N LEU A 22 -13.57 -5.62 -9.00
CA LEU A 22 -12.30 -5.78 -9.72
C LEU A 22 -11.94 -7.26 -9.82
N LYS A 23 -11.28 -7.62 -10.91
CA LYS A 23 -10.63 -8.93 -11.10
C LYS A 23 -9.11 -8.76 -11.10
N PHE A 24 -8.42 -9.87 -10.94
CA PHE A 24 -6.96 -9.90 -11.04
C PHE A 24 -6.50 -9.34 -12.39
N GLY A 25 -5.51 -8.44 -12.35
CA GLY A 25 -4.98 -7.77 -13.54
C GLY A 25 -5.71 -6.49 -13.96
N ASP A 26 -6.83 -6.14 -13.34
CA ASP A 26 -7.45 -4.83 -13.58
C ASP A 26 -6.52 -3.70 -13.13
N ILE A 27 -6.41 -2.67 -13.97
CA ILE A 27 -5.61 -1.50 -13.66
C ILE A 27 -6.43 -0.58 -12.74
N ILE A 28 -5.91 -0.38 -11.52
CA ILE A 28 -6.56 0.45 -10.49
C ILE A 28 -5.86 1.79 -10.28
N GLY A 29 -4.89 2.13 -11.13
CA GLY A 29 -4.15 3.38 -11.08
C GLY A 29 -2.69 3.24 -11.52
N ILE A 30 -2.01 4.39 -11.63
CA ILE A 30 -0.61 4.50 -12.03
C ILE A 30 0.20 5.01 -10.83
N MET A 31 1.36 4.42 -10.57
CA MET A 31 2.26 4.85 -9.49
C MET A 31 2.71 6.30 -9.69
N GLY A 32 2.57 7.13 -8.66
CA GLY A 32 2.97 8.54 -8.69
C GLY A 32 3.69 8.98 -7.41
N SER A 33 3.48 10.23 -7.02
CA SER A 33 4.06 10.83 -5.81
C SER A 33 3.08 11.77 -5.09
N SER A 34 1.77 11.56 -5.25
CA SER A 34 0.75 12.42 -4.65
C SER A 34 0.70 12.32 -3.11
N GLY A 35 0.18 13.35 -2.45
CA GLY A 35 0.06 13.38 -0.99
C GLY A 35 1.42 13.56 -0.30
N GLN A 36 1.61 12.93 0.86
CA GLN A 36 2.86 13.04 1.63
C GLN A 36 3.90 12.05 1.11
N SER A 37 4.55 12.37 -0.01
CA SER A 37 5.64 11.59 -0.61
C SER A 37 6.74 12.51 -1.13
N MET A 38 8.01 12.09 -0.98
CA MET A 38 9.17 12.83 -1.51
C MET A 38 9.59 12.37 -2.92
N HIS A 39 9.25 11.14 -3.30
CA HIS A 39 9.70 10.52 -4.56
C HIS A 39 8.61 9.60 -5.13
N ARG A 40 8.65 9.30 -6.43
CA ARG A 40 7.70 8.38 -7.07
C ARG A 40 7.88 6.95 -6.53
N HIS A 41 6.87 6.44 -5.85
CA HIS A 41 6.80 5.07 -5.33
C HIS A 41 5.35 4.70 -5.00
N LEU A 42 5.06 3.40 -4.95
CA LEU A 42 3.79 2.90 -4.45
C LEU A 42 3.90 2.61 -2.95
N HIS A 43 3.05 3.24 -2.15
CA HIS A 43 2.85 2.84 -0.75
C HIS A 43 1.67 1.89 -0.67
N ILE A 44 1.88 0.71 -0.10
CA ILE A 44 0.82 -0.29 0.07
C ILE A 44 0.70 -0.74 1.53
N ASP A 45 -0.52 -0.68 2.05
CA ASP A 45 -0.87 -1.17 3.38
C ASP A 45 -2.17 -1.96 3.38
N LEU A 46 -2.38 -2.73 4.43
CA LEU A 46 -3.53 -3.62 4.53
C LEU A 46 -3.98 -3.79 5.98
N VAL A 47 -5.29 -3.81 6.18
CA VAL A 47 -5.93 -4.13 7.46
C VAL A 47 -6.93 -5.27 7.34
N ARG A 48 -7.13 -5.99 8.44
CA ARG A 48 -8.19 -7.00 8.58
C ARG A 48 -9.57 -6.34 8.60
N GLY A 49 -10.53 -6.97 7.94
CA GLY A 49 -11.91 -6.51 7.83
C GLY A 49 -12.15 -5.60 6.62
N PHE A 50 -13.42 -5.24 6.43
CA PHE A 50 -13.83 -4.27 5.41
C PHE A 50 -13.93 -2.88 6.03
N VAL A 51 -13.25 -1.89 5.45
CA VAL A 51 -13.23 -0.51 5.93
C VAL A 51 -13.69 0.41 4.82
N ARG A 52 -14.83 1.07 5.01
CA ARG A 52 -15.39 2.04 4.04
C ARG A 52 -14.75 3.43 4.12
N LYS A 53 -14.11 3.76 5.23
CA LYS A 53 -13.49 5.07 5.45
C LYS A 53 -12.02 5.04 5.01
N ILE A 54 -11.51 6.19 4.59
CA ILE A 54 -10.09 6.35 4.30
C ILE A 54 -9.29 6.07 5.57
N ILE A 55 -8.37 5.12 5.50
CA ILE A 55 -7.44 4.79 6.58
C ILE A 55 -6.17 5.62 6.39
N ARG A 56 -5.67 6.22 7.47
CA ARG A 56 -4.36 6.86 7.48
C ARG A 56 -3.34 5.91 8.12
N LEU A 57 -2.12 5.87 7.56
CA LEU A 57 -1.05 5.01 8.05
C LEU A 57 -0.83 5.09 9.57
N ARG A 58 -0.87 6.30 10.13
CA ARG A 58 -0.69 6.54 11.58
C ARG A 58 -1.75 5.86 12.46
N GLU A 59 -2.88 5.46 11.90
CA GLU A 59 -3.96 4.82 12.64
C GLU A 59 -3.79 3.30 12.69
N ILE A 60 -3.06 2.73 11.73
CA ILE A 60 -2.88 1.29 11.55
C ILE A 60 -1.98 0.74 12.68
N GLY A 61 -2.48 -0.27 13.39
CA GLY A 61 -1.78 -0.88 14.52
C GLY A 61 -1.77 -0.02 15.80
N ILE A 62 -2.26 1.22 15.74
CA ILE A 62 -2.51 2.07 16.92
C ILE A 62 -3.97 1.93 17.34
N LEU A 63 -4.91 2.12 16.40
CA LEU A 63 -6.32 1.93 16.67
C LEU A 63 -6.64 0.43 16.65
N LYS A 64 -7.23 -0.08 17.75
CA LYS A 64 -7.56 -1.51 17.93
C LYS A 64 -8.35 -2.13 16.77
N ARG A 65 -9.14 -1.32 16.05
CA ARG A 65 -9.94 -1.73 14.88
C ARG A 65 -9.12 -1.97 13.60
N TYR A 66 -7.97 -1.31 13.45
CA TYR A 66 -7.14 -1.39 12.25
C TYR A 66 -5.94 -2.29 12.52
N LYS A 67 -6.18 -3.60 12.46
CA LYS A 67 -5.16 -4.62 12.66
C LYS A 67 -4.45 -4.93 11.35
N PRO A 68 -3.15 -4.59 11.19
CA PRO A 68 -2.42 -4.92 9.99
C PRO A 68 -2.13 -6.42 9.89
N SER A 69 -1.83 -6.89 8.68
CA SER A 69 -1.51 -8.30 8.43
C SER A 69 -0.42 -8.42 7.37
N LYS A 70 0.84 -8.57 7.81
CA LYS A 70 1.99 -8.71 6.89
C LYS A 70 1.79 -9.88 5.93
N THR A 71 1.44 -11.06 6.45
CA THR A 71 1.23 -12.27 5.65
C THR A 71 0.20 -12.06 4.55
N GLN A 72 -0.87 -11.30 4.82
CA GLN A 72 -1.86 -11.01 3.77
C GLN A 72 -1.35 -9.96 2.79
N LEU A 73 -0.66 -8.92 3.28
CA LEU A 73 -0.09 -7.86 2.45
C LEU A 73 0.96 -8.40 1.48
N ASP A 74 1.71 -9.43 1.87
CA ASP A 74 2.71 -10.08 1.02
C ASP A 74 2.13 -10.65 -0.29
N TYR A 75 0.85 -11.02 -0.33
CA TYR A 75 0.17 -11.46 -1.57
C TYR A 75 -0.08 -10.32 -2.56
N PHE A 76 -0.07 -9.07 -2.12
CA PHE A 76 -0.36 -7.90 -2.95
C PHE A 76 0.89 -7.19 -3.46
N LYS A 77 2.07 -7.79 -3.31
CA LYS A 77 3.35 -7.34 -3.90
C LYS A 77 3.90 -8.34 -4.93
N ASP A 78 2.98 -9.02 -5.61
CA ASP A 78 3.24 -10.08 -6.57
C ASP A 78 3.69 -9.53 -7.94
N SER A 79 4.80 -10.05 -8.48
CA SER A 79 5.28 -9.68 -9.81
C SER A 79 4.29 -10.00 -10.92
N ASP A 80 3.45 -11.03 -10.76
CA ASP A 80 2.44 -11.37 -11.76
C ASP A 80 1.30 -10.36 -11.79
N LEU A 81 1.02 -9.71 -10.66
CA LEU A 81 0.07 -8.60 -10.58
C LEU A 81 0.63 -7.34 -11.24
N PHE A 82 1.90 -7.02 -10.95
CA PHE A 82 2.54 -5.79 -11.43
C PHE A 82 3.21 -5.92 -12.81
N LYS A 83 3.28 -7.14 -13.37
CA LYS A 83 3.97 -7.46 -14.64
C LYS A 83 5.45 -7.07 -14.68
N THR A 84 6.03 -6.79 -13.52
CA THR A 84 7.44 -6.48 -13.32
C THR A 84 7.86 -6.89 -11.92
N ARG A 85 9.16 -7.10 -11.71
CA ARG A 85 9.71 -7.35 -10.39
C ARG A 85 9.65 -6.07 -9.56
N LEU A 86 9.20 -6.17 -8.33
CA LEU A 86 9.17 -5.05 -7.39
C LEU A 86 10.40 -5.03 -6.49
N ILE A 87 10.93 -3.83 -6.27
CA ILE A 87 11.96 -3.55 -5.28
C ILE A 87 11.29 -2.86 -4.09
N THR A 88 11.48 -3.39 -2.90
CA THR A 88 10.99 -2.78 -1.66
C THR A 88 12.02 -1.79 -1.12
N THR A 89 11.69 -0.51 -1.14
CA THR A 89 12.55 0.58 -0.63
C THR A 89 12.37 0.81 0.86
N THR A 90 11.15 0.60 1.38
CA THR A 90 10.86 0.61 2.82
C THR A 90 10.17 -0.70 3.20
N GLN A 91 10.81 -1.45 4.09
CA GLN A 91 10.32 -2.73 4.59
C GLN A 91 9.19 -2.57 5.63
N TYR A 92 8.34 -3.59 5.74
CA TYR A 92 7.29 -3.65 6.74
C TYR A 92 7.85 -3.54 8.17
N LEU A 93 7.32 -2.57 8.92
CA LEU A 93 7.79 -2.19 10.26
C LEU A 93 9.30 -1.90 10.31
N CYS A 94 9.84 -1.27 9.26
CA CYS A 94 11.24 -0.87 9.19
C CYS A 94 11.67 -0.09 10.45
N LYS A 95 12.71 -0.59 11.14
CA LYS A 95 13.25 0.02 12.35
C LYS A 95 13.81 1.42 12.08
N GLU A 96 14.47 1.59 10.94
CA GLU A 96 15.02 2.87 10.52
C GLU A 96 13.92 3.90 10.25
N TYR A 97 12.84 3.49 9.59
CA TYR A 97 11.68 4.37 9.40
C TYR A 97 11.13 4.85 10.75
N LYS A 98 11.02 3.95 11.73
CA LYS A 98 10.61 4.32 13.09
C LYS A 98 11.61 5.27 13.75
N ARG A 99 12.92 5.06 13.56
CA ARG A 99 13.98 5.92 14.10
C ARG A 99 13.90 7.34 13.53
N ILE A 100 13.73 7.47 12.22
CA ILE A 100 13.73 8.77 11.52
C ILE A 100 12.41 9.52 11.76
N TYR A 101 11.27 8.84 11.64
CA TYR A 101 9.95 9.49 11.64
C TYR A 101 9.14 9.30 12.92
N GLY A 102 9.68 8.61 13.93
CA GLY A 102 9.02 8.38 15.22
C GLY A 102 7.78 7.48 15.17
N LYS A 103 7.45 6.89 14.01
CA LYS A 103 6.19 6.17 13.80
C LYS A 103 6.41 4.76 13.23
N LYS A 104 5.54 3.83 13.61
CA LYS A 104 5.51 2.49 12.99
C LYS A 104 4.97 2.62 11.56
N HIS A 105 5.56 1.85 10.65
CA HIS A 105 5.15 1.79 9.24
C HIS A 105 4.75 0.35 8.90
N PRO A 106 3.51 -0.07 9.21
CA PRO A 106 3.00 -1.41 8.88
C PRO A 106 2.57 -1.48 7.39
N ALA A 107 3.50 -1.15 6.50
CA ALA A 107 3.27 -0.99 5.07
C ALA A 107 4.53 -1.34 4.29
N TYR A 108 4.45 -1.34 2.96
CA TYR A 108 5.61 -1.39 2.07
C TYR A 108 5.65 -0.14 1.20
N ASP A 109 6.86 0.34 0.94
CA ASP A 109 7.11 1.29 -0.15
C ASP A 109 7.83 0.52 -1.27
N LEU A 110 7.27 0.57 -2.48
CA LEU A 110 7.62 -0.29 -3.61
C LEU A 110 7.92 0.54 -4.87
N VAL A 111 8.87 0.07 -5.67
CA VAL A 111 9.22 0.63 -6.98
C VAL A 111 9.46 -0.49 -7.99
N PRO A 112 9.22 -0.27 -9.28
CA PRO A 112 9.49 -1.28 -10.31
C PRO A 112 11.01 -1.42 -10.52
N ALA A 113 11.47 -2.65 -10.78
CA ALA A 113 12.90 -2.94 -10.95
C ALA A 113 13.47 -2.40 -12.28
N ASP A 114 12.61 -2.26 -13.28
CA ASP A 114 12.87 -1.81 -14.65
C ASP A 114 12.72 -0.28 -14.82
N ARG A 115 12.79 0.49 -13.73
CA ARG A 115 12.77 1.96 -13.77
C ARG A 115 14.07 2.61 -14.27
N PHE A 116 15.01 1.80 -14.75
CA PHE A 116 16.35 2.19 -15.19
C PHE A 116 16.54 1.85 -16.66
#